data_AF-A0A401HA94-F1
#
_entry.id   AF-A0A401HA94-F1
#
_cell.length_a   1.000
_cell.length_b   1.000
_cell.length_c   1.000
_cell.angle_alpha   90.00
_cell.angle_beta   90.00
_cell.angle_gamma   90.00
#
_symmetry.space_group_name_H-M   'P 1'
#
loop_
_entity.id
_entity.type
_entity.pdbx_description
1 polymer ?
#
loop_
_entity_poly.entity_id
_entity_poly.type
_entity_poly.pdbx_seq_one_letter_code
_entity_poly.pdbx_strand_id
1 'polypeptide(L)'
;MGVIASVKERYLREVASRFKGNIAYGTFMLMAPLAVAIALSKSSEPEGLVTTARDTIYCCTGRRESLLHYKILRRLYPSHLGRYRGRLPDVASGDERDIPPYPLLLKLNSWDMVHRELAEGYPITLEAYRHSLNRVKEGRSVEEALLEALLKVLAEHGDTLIFQKHGGRAFKIAREEARAAFRVSEMWGVRNAITWLERLWRGREWNPGAALDIIAAASGLLLITISQAGMDALPGERYRDAIS
;
A
#
# COMPACT_ATOMS: atom_id res chain seq x y z
N MET A 1 -19.85 7.74 -16.04
CA MET A 1 -18.92 6.58 -15.94
C MET A 1 -18.16 6.76 -14.64
N GLY A 2 -18.12 5.75 -13.74
CA GLY A 2 -17.41 5.89 -12.46
C GLY A 2 -15.90 6.06 -12.68
N VAL A 3 -15.28 7.05 -12.02
CA VAL A 3 -13.87 7.40 -12.24
C VAL A 3 -12.94 6.23 -11.88
N ILE A 4 -13.22 5.51 -10.79
CA ILE A 4 -12.42 4.35 -10.36
C ILE A 4 -12.51 3.19 -11.37
N ALA A 5 -13.69 2.88 -11.93
CA ALA A 5 -13.81 1.90 -13.00
C ALA A 5 -12.98 2.28 -14.24
N SER A 6 -13.04 3.55 -14.65
CA SER A 6 -12.26 4.04 -15.80
C SER A 6 -10.75 3.85 -15.58
N VAL A 7 -10.26 4.18 -14.38
CA VAL A 7 -8.85 4.01 -14.01
C VAL A 7 -8.46 2.52 -13.98
N LYS A 8 -9.30 1.63 -13.43
CA LYS A 8 -9.07 0.17 -13.46
C LYS A 8 -9.08 -0.41 -14.88
N GLU A 9 -9.96 0.08 -15.77
CA GLU A 9 -9.99 -0.33 -17.18
C GLU A 9 -8.72 0.06 -17.93
N ARG A 10 -8.22 1.28 -17.72
CA ARG A 10 -6.93 1.71 -18.28
C ARG A 10 -5.78 0.86 -17.75
N TYR A 11 -5.73 0.62 -16.44
CA TYR A 11 -4.72 -0.28 -15.86
C TYR A 11 -4.74 -1.66 -16.50
N LEU A 12 -5.92 -2.27 -16.66
CA LEU A 12 -6.07 -3.58 -17.29
C LEU A 12 -5.55 -3.59 -18.74
N ARG A 13 -5.90 -2.57 -19.53
CA ARG A 13 -5.54 -2.48 -20.95
C ARG A 13 -4.09 -2.11 -21.19
N GLU A 14 -3.55 -1.16 -20.42
CA GLU A 14 -2.28 -0.50 -20.73
C GLU A 14 -1.12 -1.00 -19.87
N VAL A 15 -1.39 -1.43 -18.64
CA VAL A 15 -0.36 -1.86 -17.68
C VAL A 15 -0.37 -3.37 -17.54
N ALA A 16 -1.47 -3.97 -17.09
CA ALA A 16 -1.54 -5.41 -16.83
C ALA A 16 -1.29 -6.26 -18.10
N SER A 17 -1.63 -5.74 -19.27
CA SER A 17 -1.37 -6.38 -20.56
C SER A 17 0.12 -6.56 -20.87
N ARG A 18 1.00 -5.73 -20.30
CA ARG A 18 2.45 -5.72 -20.56
C ARG A 18 3.25 -6.61 -19.62
N PHE A 19 2.65 -7.10 -18.54
CA PHE A 19 3.35 -7.86 -17.51
C PHE A 19 2.80 -9.29 -17.38
N LYS A 20 3.65 -10.23 -16.96
CA LYS A 20 3.30 -11.65 -16.75
C LYS A 20 3.13 -12.03 -15.28
N GLY A 21 3.05 -11.05 -14.37
CA GLY A 21 2.85 -11.26 -12.94
C GLY A 21 2.34 -10.00 -12.23
N ASN A 22 2.00 -10.12 -10.95
CA ASN A 22 1.63 -8.98 -10.11
C ASN A 22 2.89 -8.20 -9.70
N ILE A 23 3.12 -7.04 -10.33
CA ILE A 23 4.32 -6.23 -10.10
C ILE A 23 4.09 -5.09 -9.09
N ALA A 24 2.86 -4.60 -8.93
CA ALA A 24 2.51 -3.52 -7.98
C ALA A 24 0.99 -3.25 -7.93
N TYR A 25 0.13 -4.26 -8.04
CA TYR A 25 -1.32 -4.00 -8.12
C TYR A 25 -1.89 -3.42 -6.83
N GLY A 26 -1.35 -3.80 -5.67
CA GLY A 26 -1.77 -3.23 -4.38
C GLY A 26 -1.45 -1.74 -4.30
N THR A 27 -0.24 -1.32 -4.70
CA THR A 27 0.14 0.09 -4.82
C THR A 27 -0.86 0.84 -5.71
N PHE A 28 -1.18 0.30 -6.89
CA PHE A 28 -2.19 0.91 -7.77
C PHE A 28 -3.56 1.01 -7.10
N MET A 29 -3.99 -0.04 -6.39
CA MET A 29 -5.26 -0.06 -5.68
C MET A 29 -5.35 1.03 -4.60
N LEU A 30 -4.26 1.28 -3.87
CA LEU A 30 -4.19 2.33 -2.85
C LEU A 30 -4.09 3.73 -3.47
N MET A 31 -3.26 3.90 -4.50
CA MET A 31 -2.99 5.20 -5.11
C MET A 31 -4.12 5.71 -5.99
N ALA A 32 -4.85 4.84 -6.69
CA ALA A 32 -5.88 5.29 -7.63
C ALA A 32 -7.02 6.09 -6.96
N PRO A 33 -7.62 5.65 -5.84
CA PRO A 33 -8.61 6.45 -5.13
C PRO A 33 -8.03 7.73 -4.53
N LEU A 34 -6.78 7.73 -4.07
CA LEU A 34 -6.09 8.94 -3.59
C LEU A 34 -5.90 9.97 -4.71
N ALA A 35 -5.48 9.53 -5.90
CA ALA A 35 -5.34 10.41 -7.06
C ALA A 35 -6.69 11.04 -7.47
N VAL A 36 -7.78 10.27 -7.39
CA VAL A 36 -9.14 10.81 -7.60
C VAL A 36 -9.50 11.79 -6.49
N ALA A 37 -9.17 11.49 -5.23
CA ALA A 37 -9.42 12.39 -4.12
C ALA A 37 -8.69 13.73 -4.25
N ILE A 38 -7.46 13.76 -4.76
CA ILE A 38 -6.73 15.02 -5.03
C ILE A 38 -7.53 15.91 -6.00
N ALA A 39 -8.18 15.34 -7.00
CA ALA A 39 -8.96 16.10 -7.97
C ALA A 39 -10.35 16.53 -7.46
N LEU A 40 -10.91 15.81 -6.49
CA LEU A 40 -12.28 16.04 -5.99
C LEU A 40 -12.34 16.75 -4.64
N SER A 41 -11.29 16.66 -3.84
CA SER A 41 -11.24 17.18 -2.48
C SER A 41 -11.09 18.70 -2.48
N LYS A 42 -11.77 19.35 -1.53
CA LYS A 42 -11.53 20.77 -1.19
C LYS A 42 -10.35 20.96 -0.24
N SER A 43 -9.91 19.89 0.41
CA SER A 43 -8.77 19.87 1.32
C SER A 43 -7.57 19.25 0.62
N SER A 44 -6.42 19.86 0.81
CA SER A 44 -5.14 19.31 0.39
C SER A 44 -4.42 18.53 1.49
N GLU A 45 -5.00 18.48 2.69
CA GLU A 45 -4.47 17.75 3.85
C GLU A 45 -4.68 16.24 3.68
N PRO A 46 -3.70 15.40 4.03
CA PRO A 46 -3.79 13.95 3.89
C PRO A 46 -5.03 13.31 4.52
N GLU A 47 -5.47 13.77 5.70
CA GLU A 47 -6.71 13.31 6.35
C GLU A 47 -7.95 13.57 5.48
N GLY A 48 -8.02 14.75 4.85
CA GLY A 48 -9.11 15.11 3.94
C GLY A 48 -9.08 14.29 2.65
N LEU A 49 -7.89 14.03 2.13
CA LEU A 49 -7.68 13.22 0.93
C LEU A 49 -8.10 11.76 1.16
N VAL A 50 -7.67 11.11 2.25
CA VAL A 50 -8.04 9.72 2.52
C VAL A 50 -9.54 9.58 2.82
N THR A 51 -10.16 10.58 3.45
CA THR A 51 -11.61 10.63 3.68
C THR A 51 -12.36 10.70 2.36
N THR A 52 -11.96 11.62 1.47
CA THR A 52 -12.54 11.76 0.13
C THR A 52 -12.33 10.50 -0.70
N ALA A 53 -11.16 9.85 -0.61
CA ALA A 53 -10.86 8.60 -1.30
C ALA A 53 -11.79 7.48 -0.84
N ARG A 54 -11.96 7.32 0.48
CA ARG A 54 -12.88 6.35 1.07
C ARG A 54 -14.32 6.61 0.63
N ASP A 55 -14.78 7.85 0.72
CA ASP A 55 -16.15 8.20 0.34
C ASP A 55 -16.39 7.98 -1.16
N THR A 56 -15.40 8.27 -2.00
CA THR A 56 -15.44 7.96 -3.43
C THR A 56 -15.59 6.45 -3.67
N ILE A 57 -14.89 5.60 -2.90
CA ILE A 57 -15.06 4.15 -2.96
C ILE A 57 -16.50 3.77 -2.58
N TYR A 58 -16.98 4.21 -1.43
CA TYR A 58 -18.29 3.78 -0.91
C TYR A 58 -19.49 4.32 -1.69
N CYS A 59 -19.39 5.55 -2.19
CA CYS A 59 -20.51 6.24 -2.85
C CYS A 59 -20.48 6.08 -4.37
N CYS A 60 -19.33 5.81 -4.98
CA CYS A 60 -19.18 5.86 -6.44
C CYS A 60 -18.68 4.55 -7.07
N THR A 61 -18.59 3.46 -6.31
CA THR A 61 -18.24 2.14 -6.84
C THR A 61 -19.30 1.10 -6.56
N GLY A 62 -19.29 0.02 -7.34
CA GLY A 62 -20.24 -1.07 -7.19
C GLY A 62 -19.72 -2.36 -7.82
N ARG A 63 -20.61 -3.11 -8.45
CA ARG A 63 -20.28 -4.43 -9.01
C ARG A 63 -19.23 -4.35 -10.14
N ARG A 64 -19.26 -3.28 -10.95
CA ARG A 64 -18.35 -3.11 -12.09
C ARG A 64 -16.88 -3.11 -11.63
N GLU A 65 -16.55 -2.37 -10.58
CA GLU A 65 -15.20 -2.28 -10.03
C GLU A 65 -14.73 -3.62 -9.47
N SER A 66 -15.61 -4.41 -8.85
CA SER A 66 -15.31 -5.79 -8.43
C SER A 66 -14.98 -6.70 -9.62
N LEU A 67 -15.79 -6.66 -10.67
CA LEU A 67 -15.55 -7.46 -11.89
C LEU A 67 -14.22 -7.09 -12.55
N LEU A 68 -13.92 -5.78 -12.62
CA LEU A 68 -12.63 -5.30 -13.12
C LEU A 68 -11.46 -5.75 -12.23
N HIS A 69 -11.63 -5.71 -10.91
CA HIS A 69 -10.63 -6.21 -9.97
C HIS A 69 -10.33 -7.70 -10.19
N TYR A 70 -11.36 -8.54 -10.32
CA TYR A 70 -11.18 -9.97 -10.64
C TYR A 70 -10.55 -10.20 -12.01
N LYS A 71 -10.90 -9.40 -13.03
CA LYS A 71 -10.26 -9.47 -14.36
C LYS A 71 -8.77 -9.11 -14.29
N ILE A 72 -8.42 -8.07 -13.54
CA ILE A 72 -7.02 -7.68 -13.33
C ILE A 72 -6.27 -8.78 -12.58
N LEU A 73 -6.83 -9.29 -11.48
CA LEU A 73 -6.19 -10.39 -10.73
C LEU A 73 -5.97 -11.62 -11.62
N ARG A 74 -6.98 -12.07 -12.37
CA ARG A 74 -6.81 -13.17 -13.34
C ARG A 74 -5.70 -12.90 -14.35
N ARG A 75 -5.62 -11.67 -14.88
CA ARG A 75 -4.59 -11.29 -15.85
C ARG A 75 -3.19 -11.25 -15.25
N LEU A 76 -3.04 -10.79 -14.01
CA LEU A 76 -1.76 -10.74 -13.29
C LEU A 76 -1.30 -12.10 -12.76
N TYR A 77 -2.04 -13.17 -13.11
CA TYR A 77 -1.65 -14.56 -13.03
C TYR A 77 -1.18 -15.02 -11.64
N PRO A 78 -2.10 -15.23 -10.70
CA PRO A 78 -1.76 -15.84 -9.44
C PRO A 78 -1.87 -17.37 -9.57
N SER A 79 -1.04 -17.98 -10.42
CA SER A 79 -0.94 -19.46 -10.49
C SER A 79 -0.55 -20.12 -9.15
N HIS A 80 -0.16 -19.30 -8.18
CA HIS A 80 0.31 -19.63 -6.84
C HIS A 80 -0.76 -19.44 -5.75
N LEU A 81 -1.98 -18.95 -6.06
CA LEU A 81 -3.04 -18.76 -5.05
C LEU A 81 -3.76 -20.06 -4.63
N GLY A 82 -3.41 -21.22 -5.21
CA GLY A 82 -4.10 -22.46 -4.93
C GLY A 82 -5.60 -22.37 -5.23
N ARG A 83 -6.41 -23.22 -4.59
CA ARG A 83 -7.88 -23.05 -4.57
C ARG A 83 -8.25 -22.26 -3.32
N TYR A 84 -8.86 -21.09 -3.49
CA TYR A 84 -9.40 -20.34 -2.37
C TYR A 84 -10.70 -20.98 -1.87
N ARG A 85 -10.77 -21.28 -0.57
CA ARG A 85 -12.01 -21.68 0.11
C ARG A 85 -12.35 -20.61 1.14
N GLY A 86 -13.16 -19.64 0.73
CA GLY A 86 -13.65 -18.60 1.61
C GLY A 86 -14.98 -18.01 1.14
N ARG A 87 -15.36 -16.86 1.69
CA ARG A 87 -16.68 -16.24 1.43
C ARG A 87 -16.79 -15.55 0.07
N LEU A 88 -15.65 -15.29 -0.57
CA LEU A 88 -15.59 -14.67 -1.90
C LEU A 88 -15.39 -15.75 -2.98
N PRO A 89 -15.92 -15.53 -4.19
CA PRO A 89 -15.64 -16.41 -5.33
C PRO A 89 -14.13 -16.54 -5.57
N ASP A 90 -13.69 -17.74 -5.93
CA ASP A 90 -12.30 -17.97 -6.30
C ASP A 90 -11.95 -17.14 -7.55
N VAL A 91 -10.79 -16.49 -7.57
CA VAL A 91 -10.41 -15.60 -8.68
C VAL A 91 -10.25 -16.36 -9.99
N ALA A 92 -9.79 -17.61 -9.95
CA ALA A 92 -9.55 -18.42 -11.14
C ALA A 92 -10.81 -19.15 -11.64
N SER A 93 -11.70 -19.53 -10.74
CA SER A 93 -12.78 -20.48 -11.03
C SER A 93 -14.18 -20.10 -10.51
N GLY A 94 -14.31 -19.00 -9.76
CA GLY A 94 -15.57 -18.54 -9.21
C GLY A 94 -16.50 -17.90 -10.25
N ASP A 95 -17.81 -18.00 -10.01
CA ASP A 95 -18.83 -17.38 -10.87
C ASP A 95 -18.83 -15.86 -10.68
N GLU A 96 -18.77 -15.12 -11.78
CA GLU A 96 -18.84 -13.66 -11.76
C GLU A 96 -20.16 -13.14 -11.18
N ARG A 97 -21.24 -13.94 -11.21
CA ARG A 97 -22.56 -13.66 -10.62
C ARG A 97 -22.57 -13.61 -9.10
N ASP A 98 -21.60 -14.24 -8.46
CA ASP A 98 -21.48 -14.28 -7.00
C ASP A 98 -20.54 -13.19 -6.45
N ILE A 99 -19.90 -12.41 -7.33
CA ILE A 99 -18.99 -11.34 -6.92
C ILE A 99 -19.80 -10.17 -6.32
N PRO A 100 -19.55 -9.78 -5.05
CA PRO A 100 -20.28 -8.69 -4.40
C PRO A 100 -19.86 -7.30 -4.93
N PRO A 101 -20.66 -6.25 -4.67
CA PRO A 101 -20.27 -4.87 -4.93
C PRO A 101 -18.95 -4.49 -4.24
N TYR A 102 -18.17 -3.60 -4.86
CA TYR A 102 -16.78 -3.34 -4.47
C TYR A 102 -16.58 -2.96 -3.00
N PRO A 103 -17.38 -2.07 -2.37
CA PRO A 103 -17.22 -1.78 -0.94
C PRO A 103 -17.42 -3.03 -0.05
N LEU A 104 -18.36 -3.90 -0.41
CA LEU A 104 -18.59 -5.15 0.32
C LEU A 104 -17.47 -6.16 0.08
N LEU A 105 -16.96 -6.26 -1.15
CA LEU A 105 -15.78 -7.07 -1.47
C LEU A 105 -14.59 -6.67 -0.59
N LEU A 106 -14.29 -5.37 -0.51
CA LEU A 106 -13.19 -4.86 0.32
C LEU A 106 -13.38 -5.23 1.80
N LYS A 107 -14.59 -5.05 2.34
CA LYS A 107 -14.91 -5.45 3.73
C LYS A 107 -14.78 -6.95 3.97
N LEU A 108 -15.27 -7.79 3.07
CA LEU A 108 -15.18 -9.25 3.21
C LEU A 108 -13.74 -9.76 3.12
N ASN A 109 -12.86 -9.00 2.46
CA ASN A 109 -11.45 -9.33 2.30
C ASN A 109 -10.52 -8.51 3.21
N SER A 110 -11.04 -7.85 4.26
CA SER A 110 -10.24 -6.97 5.14
C SER A 110 -9.20 -7.68 6.02
N TRP A 111 -9.08 -9.01 5.91
CA TRP A 111 -7.92 -9.73 6.44
C TRP A 111 -6.66 -9.42 5.63
N ASP A 112 -6.79 -9.07 4.35
CA ASP A 112 -5.72 -8.55 3.51
C ASP A 112 -5.47 -7.06 3.81
N MET A 113 -4.21 -6.69 3.94
CA MET A 113 -3.81 -5.35 4.37
C MET A 113 -4.27 -4.26 3.39
N VAL A 114 -4.12 -4.48 2.08
CA VAL A 114 -4.52 -3.50 1.05
C VAL A 114 -6.04 -3.33 1.02
N HIS A 115 -6.79 -4.43 1.12
CA HIS A 115 -8.25 -4.37 1.17
C HIS A 115 -8.75 -3.67 2.44
N ARG A 116 -8.11 -3.91 3.58
CA ARG A 116 -8.43 -3.23 4.84
C ARG A 116 -8.26 -1.73 4.72
N GLU A 117 -7.14 -1.25 4.20
CA GLU A 117 -6.91 0.19 4.01
C GLU A 117 -8.02 0.84 3.21
N LEU A 118 -8.39 0.25 2.07
CA LEU A 118 -9.45 0.79 1.23
C LEU A 118 -10.83 0.75 1.91
N ALA A 119 -11.10 -0.29 2.70
CA ALA A 119 -12.36 -0.45 3.41
C ALA A 119 -12.49 0.54 4.59
N GLU A 120 -11.39 0.81 5.29
CA GLU A 120 -11.36 1.54 6.56
C GLU A 120 -10.92 3.00 6.41
N GLY A 121 -10.37 3.40 5.26
CA GLY A 121 -9.94 4.78 5.01
C GLY A 121 -8.47 5.03 5.36
N TYR A 122 -7.60 4.11 4.94
CA TYR A 122 -6.14 4.25 4.97
C TYR A 122 -5.49 4.43 6.37
N PRO A 123 -5.92 3.69 7.42
CA PRO A 123 -5.38 3.88 8.77
C PRO A 123 -3.87 3.62 8.87
N ILE A 124 -3.34 2.55 8.26
CA ILE A 124 -1.91 2.21 8.34
C ILE A 124 -1.09 3.17 7.46
N THR A 125 -1.62 3.56 6.31
CA THR A 125 -1.00 4.57 5.43
C THR A 125 -0.88 5.91 6.15
N LEU A 126 -1.93 6.36 6.86
CA LEU A 126 -1.87 7.59 7.67
C LEU A 126 -0.88 7.48 8.83
N GLU A 127 -0.81 6.32 9.49
CA GLU A 127 0.18 6.06 10.53
C GLU A 127 1.61 6.19 9.98
N ALA A 128 1.90 5.51 8.86
CA ALA A 128 3.20 5.56 8.20
C ALA A 128 3.55 6.97 7.71
N TYR A 129 2.57 7.69 7.14
CA TYR A 129 2.71 9.09 6.73
C TYR A 129 3.08 9.99 7.91
N ARG A 130 2.32 9.92 9.01
CA ARG A 130 2.56 10.76 10.20
C ARG A 130 3.92 10.46 10.84
N HIS A 131 4.27 9.18 10.94
CA HIS A 131 5.59 8.78 11.43
C HIS A 131 6.70 9.36 10.55
N SER A 132 6.58 9.20 9.22
CA SER A 132 7.58 9.71 8.29
C SER A 132 7.69 11.24 8.34
N LEU A 133 6.56 11.96 8.39
CA LEU A 133 6.54 13.41 8.50
C LEU A 133 7.24 13.89 9.78
N ASN A 134 7.01 13.23 10.91
CA ASN A 134 7.68 13.57 12.16
C ASN A 134 9.19 13.37 12.06
N ARG A 135 9.66 12.26 11.47
CA ARG A 135 11.09 12.02 11.25
C ARG A 135 11.73 13.05 10.32
N VAL A 136 11.04 13.46 9.27
CA VAL A 136 11.50 14.53 8.38
C VAL A 136 11.60 15.86 9.14
N LYS A 137 10.61 16.20 9.98
CA LYS A 137 10.65 17.40 10.84
C LYS A 137 11.78 17.36 11.87
N GLU A 138 12.17 16.17 12.31
CA GLU A 138 13.34 15.93 13.17
C GLU A 138 14.69 15.98 12.40
N GLY A 139 14.66 16.24 11.09
CA GLY A 139 15.85 16.40 10.26
C GLY A 139 16.33 15.13 9.56
N ARG A 140 15.58 14.02 9.61
CA ARG A 140 15.89 12.83 8.81
C ARG A 140 15.62 13.07 7.33
N SER A 141 16.35 12.36 6.46
CA SER A 141 16.01 12.35 5.04
C SER A 141 14.65 11.68 4.81
N VAL A 142 13.96 12.05 3.74
CA VAL A 142 12.68 11.43 3.34
C VAL A 142 12.82 9.92 3.19
N GLU A 143 13.93 9.48 2.61
CA GLU A 143 14.22 8.06 2.44
C GLU A 143 14.35 7.34 3.80
N GLU A 144 15.14 7.86 4.73
CA GLU A 144 15.30 7.26 6.06
C GLU A 144 13.97 7.22 6.82
N ALA A 145 13.20 8.31 6.75
CA ALA A 145 11.88 8.39 7.36
C ALA A 145 10.91 7.31 6.84
N LEU A 146 10.90 7.07 5.51
CA LEU A 146 10.08 6.04 4.89
C LEU A 146 10.58 4.62 5.21
N LEU A 147 11.90 4.42 5.30
CA LEU A 147 12.48 3.13 5.72
C LEU A 147 12.15 2.83 7.19
N GLU A 148 12.17 3.83 8.07
CA GLU A 148 11.78 3.66 9.48
C GLU A 148 10.28 3.33 9.57
N ALA A 149 9.45 4.04 8.80
CA ALA A 149 8.02 3.74 8.70
C ALA A 149 7.77 2.32 8.18
N LEU A 150 8.53 1.84 7.19
CA LEU A 150 8.43 0.46 6.70
C LEU A 150 8.71 -0.55 7.81
N LEU A 151 9.80 -0.37 8.57
CA LEU A 151 10.12 -1.24 9.70
C LEU A 151 9.02 -1.22 10.77
N LYS A 152 8.48 -0.03 11.09
CA LYS A 152 7.38 0.12 12.04
C LYS A 152 6.12 -0.60 11.57
N VAL A 153 5.70 -0.41 10.31
CA VAL A 153 4.54 -1.08 9.72
C VAL A 153 4.71 -2.60 9.79
N LEU A 154 5.87 -3.11 9.40
CA LEU A 154 6.15 -4.55 9.47
C LEU A 154 6.17 -5.09 10.90
N ALA A 155 6.71 -4.34 11.85
CA ALA A 155 6.77 -4.72 13.26
C ALA A 155 5.37 -4.79 13.92
N GLU A 156 4.48 -3.88 13.54
CA GLU A 156 3.16 -3.73 14.17
C GLU A 156 2.06 -4.48 13.45
N HIS A 157 2.10 -4.55 12.11
CA HIS A 157 1.04 -5.12 11.31
C HIS A 157 1.45 -6.40 10.57
N GLY A 158 2.76 -6.61 10.36
CA GLY A 158 3.29 -7.70 9.54
C GLY A 158 3.03 -7.47 8.04
N ASP A 159 3.06 -8.53 7.24
CA ASP A 159 2.73 -8.45 5.81
C ASP A 159 1.79 -9.60 5.38
N THR A 160 0.64 -9.26 4.81
CA THR A 160 -0.39 -10.26 4.46
C THR A 160 -0.02 -11.11 3.26
N LEU A 161 0.89 -10.68 2.38
CA LEU A 161 1.41 -11.52 1.29
C LEU A 161 2.38 -12.58 1.82
N ILE A 162 3.19 -12.27 2.84
CA ILE A 162 3.99 -13.28 3.53
C ILE A 162 3.07 -14.34 4.17
N PHE A 163 1.99 -13.91 4.83
CA PHE A 163 0.99 -14.84 5.37
C PHE A 163 0.37 -15.71 4.28
N GLN A 164 -0.04 -15.09 3.17
CA GLN A 164 -0.73 -15.77 2.07
C GLN A 164 0.17 -16.79 1.36
N LYS A 165 1.46 -16.47 1.18
CA LYS A 165 2.42 -17.33 0.45
C LYS A 165 3.12 -18.36 1.34
N HIS A 166 3.43 -18.01 2.59
CA HIS A 166 4.29 -18.82 3.46
C HIS A 166 3.62 -19.23 4.79
N GLY A 167 2.37 -18.81 5.01
CA GLY A 167 1.55 -19.21 6.15
C GLY A 167 1.80 -18.44 7.45
N GLY A 168 0.99 -18.74 8.46
CA GLY A 168 0.97 -17.99 9.72
C GLY A 168 2.25 -18.06 10.55
N ARG A 169 3.04 -19.14 10.45
CA ARG A 169 4.34 -19.23 11.13
C ARG A 169 5.36 -18.27 10.53
N ALA A 170 5.46 -18.22 9.21
CA ALA A 170 6.34 -17.29 8.51
C ALA A 170 5.95 -15.84 8.82
N PHE A 171 4.66 -15.53 8.77
CA PHE A 171 4.13 -14.21 9.16
C PHE A 171 4.57 -13.77 10.56
N LYS A 172 4.41 -14.66 11.56
CA LYS A 172 4.82 -14.36 12.94
C LYS A 172 6.32 -14.12 13.06
N ILE A 173 7.14 -14.97 12.45
CA ILE A 173 8.60 -14.82 12.48
C ILE A 173 9.03 -13.53 11.79
N ALA A 174 8.50 -13.24 10.60
CA ALA A 174 8.79 -12.01 9.87
C ALA A 174 8.45 -10.77 10.71
N ARG A 175 7.31 -10.76 11.38
CA ARG A 175 6.92 -9.65 12.27
C ARG A 175 7.88 -9.47 13.45
N GLU A 176 8.34 -10.55 14.08
CA GLU A 176 9.32 -10.46 15.17
C GLU A 176 10.72 -10.01 14.69
N GLU A 177 11.16 -10.49 13.51
CA GLU A 177 12.40 -10.04 12.90
C GLU A 177 12.33 -8.56 12.51
N ALA A 178 11.20 -8.08 12.00
CA ALA A 178 10.96 -6.67 11.72
C ALA A 178 10.95 -5.83 13.01
N ARG A 179 10.37 -6.33 14.11
CA ARG A 179 10.47 -5.67 15.43
C ARG A 179 11.91 -5.59 15.92
N ALA A 180 12.71 -6.63 15.71
CA ALA A 180 14.12 -6.59 16.04
C ALA A 180 14.86 -5.54 15.19
N ALA A 181 14.64 -5.53 13.87
CA ALA A 181 15.18 -4.53 12.95
C ALA A 181 14.80 -3.09 13.38
N PHE A 182 13.53 -2.86 13.71
CA PHE A 182 13.04 -1.55 14.17
C PHE A 182 13.68 -1.09 15.50
N ARG A 183 13.97 -2.01 16.43
CA ARG A 183 14.67 -1.64 17.67
C ARG A 183 16.14 -1.31 17.43
N VAL A 184 16.81 -2.04 16.54
CA VAL A 184 18.24 -1.81 16.28
C VAL A 184 18.49 -0.67 15.30
N SER A 185 17.49 -0.19 14.56
CA SER A 185 17.64 0.94 13.62
C SER A 185 18.06 2.22 14.32
N GLU A 186 17.64 2.45 15.56
CA GLU A 186 18.08 3.59 16.37
C GLU A 186 19.58 3.53 16.71
N MET A 187 20.14 2.33 16.89
CA MET A 187 21.56 2.15 17.23
C MET A 187 22.46 2.09 16.00
N TRP A 188 22.04 1.40 14.94
CA TRP A 188 22.88 1.08 13.79
C TRP A 188 22.51 1.85 12.53
N GLY A 189 21.46 2.67 12.58
CA GLY A 189 20.90 3.37 11.42
C GLY A 189 19.92 2.49 10.65
N VAL A 190 18.84 3.11 10.16
CA VAL A 190 17.74 2.41 9.48
C VAL A 190 18.17 1.64 8.23
N ARG A 191 19.10 2.19 7.45
CA ARG A 191 19.63 1.51 6.24
C ARG A 191 20.29 0.18 6.59
N ASN A 192 21.05 0.14 7.68
CA ASN A 192 21.72 -1.08 8.14
C ASN A 192 20.70 -2.09 8.67
N ALA A 193 19.68 -1.63 9.41
CA ALA A 193 18.59 -2.49 9.89
C ALA A 193 17.79 -3.11 8.73
N ILE A 194 17.46 -2.33 7.69
CA ILE A 194 16.81 -2.81 6.47
C ILE A 194 17.70 -3.81 5.74
N THR A 195 18.98 -3.50 5.54
CA THR A 195 19.93 -4.41 4.87
C THR A 195 20.06 -5.74 5.61
N TRP A 196 20.09 -5.70 6.95
CA TRP A 196 20.11 -6.89 7.77
C TRP A 196 18.82 -7.72 7.59
N LEU A 197 17.66 -7.08 7.66
CA LEU A 197 16.37 -7.74 7.49
C LEU A 197 16.23 -8.36 6.09
N GLU A 198 16.63 -7.62 5.05
CA GLU A 198 16.62 -8.09 3.67
C GLU A 198 17.50 -9.33 3.49
N ARG A 199 18.70 -9.36 4.09
CA ARG A 199 19.58 -10.54 4.06
C ARG A 199 18.94 -11.76 4.71
N LEU A 200 18.25 -11.59 5.83
CA LEU A 200 17.52 -12.69 6.49
C LEU A 200 16.38 -13.23 5.63
N TRP A 201 15.68 -12.35 4.93
CA TRP A 201 14.46 -12.69 4.17
C TRP A 201 14.75 -13.19 2.76
N ARG A 202 15.86 -12.76 2.15
CA ARG A 202 16.24 -13.13 0.78
C ARG A 202 16.32 -14.65 0.60
N GLY A 203 16.96 -15.36 1.53
CA GLY A 203 17.07 -16.82 1.47
C GLY A 203 15.76 -17.57 1.72
N ARG A 204 14.71 -16.89 2.19
CA ARG A 204 13.38 -17.44 2.46
C ARG A 204 12.33 -16.99 1.44
N GLU A 205 12.73 -16.17 0.48
CA GLU A 205 11.86 -15.53 -0.52
C GLU A 205 10.71 -14.71 0.10
N TRP A 206 10.92 -14.19 1.32
CA TRP A 206 9.92 -13.37 2.00
C TRP A 206 9.94 -11.95 1.43
N ASN A 207 8.90 -11.61 0.68
CA ASN A 207 8.72 -10.28 0.10
C ASN A 207 7.55 -9.55 0.80
N PRO A 208 7.80 -8.43 1.50
CA PRO A 208 6.78 -7.65 2.19
C PRO A 208 5.99 -6.74 1.24
N GLY A 209 5.40 -7.31 0.19
CA GLY A 209 4.79 -6.51 -0.89
C GLY A 209 3.60 -5.66 -0.43
N ALA A 210 2.77 -6.14 0.53
CA ALA A 210 1.63 -5.37 1.00
C ALA A 210 2.08 -4.19 1.86
N ALA A 211 3.08 -4.38 2.74
CA ALA A 211 3.67 -3.29 3.50
C ALA A 211 4.35 -2.26 2.58
N LEU A 212 5.03 -2.71 1.52
CA LEU A 212 5.60 -1.81 0.51
C LEU A 212 4.52 -1.02 -0.24
N ASP A 213 3.37 -1.63 -0.55
CA ASP A 213 2.23 -0.92 -1.13
C ASP A 213 1.71 0.21 -0.20
N ILE A 214 1.66 -0.04 1.12
CA ILE A 214 1.33 0.99 2.13
C ILE A 214 2.33 2.13 2.11
N ILE A 215 3.63 1.81 2.15
CA ILE A 215 4.69 2.83 2.16
C ILE A 215 4.68 3.64 0.86
N ALA A 216 4.37 3.03 -0.28
CA ALA A 216 4.17 3.75 -1.53
C ALA A 216 3.02 4.77 -1.41
N ALA A 217 1.88 4.38 -0.86
CA ALA A 217 0.77 5.31 -0.62
C ALA A 217 1.12 6.43 0.38
N ALA A 218 1.80 6.08 1.47
CA ALA A 218 2.22 7.03 2.50
C ALA A 218 3.23 8.04 1.97
N SER A 219 4.15 7.60 1.12
CA SER A 219 5.11 8.49 0.46
C SER A 219 4.43 9.51 -0.47
N GLY A 220 3.36 9.11 -1.16
CA GLY A 220 2.54 10.04 -1.95
C GLY A 220 1.95 11.16 -1.08
N LEU A 221 1.36 10.83 0.07
CA LEU A 221 0.83 11.82 1.02
C LEU A 221 1.95 12.71 1.59
N LEU A 222 3.09 12.11 1.94
CA LEU A 222 4.25 12.83 2.46
C LEU A 222 4.79 13.87 1.47
N LEU A 223 4.93 13.49 0.20
CA LEU A 223 5.43 14.37 -0.85
C LEU A 223 4.47 15.54 -1.12
N ILE A 224 3.16 15.30 -1.07
CA ILE A 224 2.15 16.37 -1.16
C ILE A 224 2.33 17.37 -0.02
N THR A 225 2.45 16.89 1.22
CA THR A 225 2.66 17.76 2.39
C THR A 225 3.97 18.54 2.31
N ILE A 226 5.09 17.89 1.98
CA ILE A 226 6.40 18.55 1.90
C ILE A 226 6.40 19.58 0.75
N SER A 227 5.78 19.28 -0.38
CA SER A 227 5.67 20.23 -1.50
C SER A 227 4.87 21.48 -1.13
N GLN A 228 3.84 21.35 -0.30
CA GLN A 228 3.06 22.48 0.19
C GLN A 228 3.83 23.28 1.23
N ALA A 229 4.48 22.60 2.18
CA ALA A 229 5.33 23.25 3.17
C ALA A 229 6.54 23.96 2.54
N GLY A 230 7.08 23.44 1.44
CA GLY A 230 8.13 24.09 0.65
C GLY A 230 7.68 25.36 -0.09
N MET A 231 6.37 25.62 -0.19
CA MET A 231 5.83 26.91 -0.67
C MET A 231 5.68 27.93 0.47
N ASP A 232 5.65 27.51 1.74
CA ASP A 232 5.33 28.40 2.87
C ASP A 232 6.39 28.48 4.00
N ALA A 233 7.24 27.49 4.24
CA ALA A 233 8.43 27.56 5.12
C ALA A 233 9.12 26.18 5.25
N LEU A 234 10.32 26.04 4.70
CA LEU A 234 11.32 25.12 5.24
C LEU A 234 12.62 25.91 5.44
N PRO A 235 13.35 25.71 6.57
CA PRO A 235 14.63 26.37 6.80
C PRO A 235 15.58 26.07 5.64
N GLY A 236 16.06 27.14 5.01
CA GLY A 236 16.91 27.08 3.83
C GLY A 236 18.25 26.36 4.08
N GLU A 237 18.86 25.98 2.96
CA GLU A 237 20.29 25.68 2.77
C GLU A 237 20.82 24.24 2.91
N ARG A 238 20.03 23.18 2.74
CA ARG A 238 20.63 21.82 2.56
C ARG A 238 20.22 21.00 1.33
N TYR A 239 19.37 21.51 0.46
CA TYR A 239 18.92 20.75 -0.72
C TYR A 239 19.52 21.20 -2.06
N ARG A 240 20.41 22.21 -2.08
CA ARG A 240 21.08 22.63 -3.33
C ARG A 240 22.28 21.76 -3.73
N ASP A 241 22.84 20.97 -2.82
CA ASP A 241 24.08 20.22 -3.08
C ASP A 241 23.86 18.75 -3.47
N ALA A 242 22.60 18.33 -3.68
CA ALA A 242 22.26 16.96 -4.08
C ALA A 242 21.91 16.81 -5.57
N ILE A 243 21.92 17.91 -6.34
CA ILE A 243 21.63 17.93 -7.79
C ILE A 243 22.64 18.81 -8.54
N SER A 244 23.89 18.79 -8.10
CA SER A 244 25.07 19.29 -8.84
C SER A 244 26.13 18.20 -8.91
#